data_AF-A0A931UHM7-F1
#
_entry.id   AF-A0A931UHM7-F1
#
_cell.length_a   1.000
_cell.length_b   1.000
_cell.length_c   1.000
_cell.angle_alpha   90.00
_cell.angle_beta   90.00
_cell.angle_gamma   90.00
#
_symmetry.space_group_name_H-M   'P 1'
#
loop_
_entity.id
_entity.type
_entity.pdbx_description
1 polymer ?
#
loop_
_entity_poly.entity_id
_entity_poly.type
_entity_poly.pdbx_seq_one_letter_code
_entity_poly.pdbx_strand_id
1 'polypeptide(L)'
;MPEIIDKKVNLEFPLGHHMHCMLAQIPNRLKRCETGFCMVDPEGQWATVRSVLDLVAAGEGNLKKLHFLLFPEAILPVSHFDDMLTLIERAFRSNTVTIFGVEPVRLCDYRAMLGRFSEDNAEAVEMVDRDIDSGDILDVPVNWCCIAVKEADGRLRVFLEAKSHPFHGEEDIDKFHDLYRGKHFYLLRSRPSCFNFMAIICLDYLYRDLYTSNIRQIIDHADDLFFSTRQGLDALFVIQCNPKPEHRAYRDVICGFYGEYLEDMPGVRETVTVFGNASDETTLEDVPVQQGFGHSYIAINRGHRLSHVQFSEFSTDDFHGAPICRLRFGAGTRLLYFNLPPHHDLDPRTTRVPLKVHAIMSLDEGGAWRKINADGLSIGYKITRENKV
;
A
#
# COMPACT_ATOMS: atom_id res chain seq x y z
N MET A 1 7.32 -10.90 -16.36
CA MET A 1 6.43 -9.92 -15.73
C MET A 1 5.41 -10.66 -14.87
N PRO A 2 4.96 -10.10 -13.75
CA PRO A 2 4.03 -10.76 -12.84
C PRO A 2 2.63 -10.93 -13.45
N GLU A 3 2.00 -12.08 -13.35
CA GLU A 3 0.61 -12.30 -13.79
C GLU A 3 -0.39 -11.63 -12.83
N ILE A 4 -1.45 -11.00 -13.34
CA ILE A 4 -2.49 -10.41 -12.48
C ILE A 4 -3.59 -11.46 -12.24
N ILE A 5 -3.76 -11.86 -10.98
CA ILE A 5 -4.75 -12.85 -10.55
C ILE A 5 -5.99 -12.13 -10.03
N ASP A 6 -7.11 -12.30 -10.74
CA ASP A 6 -8.42 -11.80 -10.32
C ASP A 6 -8.99 -12.63 -9.15
N LYS A 7 -9.22 -11.98 -8.01
CA LYS A 7 -9.94 -12.59 -6.87
C LYS A 7 -11.16 -11.77 -6.51
N LYS A 8 -12.31 -12.43 -6.39
CA LYS A 8 -13.53 -11.80 -5.88
C LYS A 8 -13.52 -11.87 -4.36
N VAL A 9 -13.85 -10.77 -3.70
CA VAL A 9 -13.99 -10.69 -2.24
C VAL A 9 -15.34 -10.10 -1.86
N ASN A 10 -15.93 -10.60 -0.78
CA ASN A 10 -17.24 -10.19 -0.28
C ASN A 10 -17.12 -8.95 0.62
N LEU A 11 -17.14 -7.77 0.01
CA LEU A 11 -17.04 -6.47 0.67
C LEU A 11 -18.27 -5.62 0.31
N GLU A 12 -19.01 -5.21 1.34
CA GLU A 12 -20.21 -4.38 1.26
C GLU A 12 -19.89 -2.91 1.55
N PHE A 13 -18.91 -2.37 0.83
CA PHE A 13 -18.56 -0.96 0.93
C PHE A 13 -19.73 -0.04 0.55
N PRO A 14 -19.92 1.09 1.24
CA PRO A 14 -21.07 1.96 1.00
C PRO A 14 -21.01 2.60 -0.39
N LEU A 15 -22.07 2.39 -1.18
CA LEU A 15 -22.19 2.96 -2.52
C LEU A 15 -22.25 4.49 -2.48
N GLY A 16 -21.50 5.16 -3.36
CA GLY A 16 -21.49 6.62 -3.49
C GLY A 16 -20.88 7.37 -2.30
N HIS A 17 -20.30 6.67 -1.33
CA HIS A 17 -19.62 7.26 -0.18
C HIS A 17 -18.14 6.95 -0.21
N HIS A 18 -17.32 7.86 0.29
CA HIS A 18 -15.88 7.66 0.38
C HIS A 18 -15.49 6.50 1.29
N MET A 19 -14.43 5.81 0.92
CA MET A 19 -13.80 4.83 1.79
C MET A 19 -12.94 5.56 2.82
N HIS A 20 -12.63 4.88 3.91
CA HIS A 20 -11.80 5.42 4.98
C HIS A 20 -10.52 4.59 5.05
N CYS A 21 -9.38 5.26 5.00
CA CYS A 21 -8.07 4.66 4.95
C CYS A 21 -7.22 5.20 6.10
N MET A 22 -6.51 4.29 6.79
CA MET A 22 -5.48 4.62 7.75
C MET A 22 -4.17 4.06 7.24
N LEU A 23 -3.16 4.92 7.15
CA LEU A 23 -1.80 4.54 6.87
C LEU A 23 -0.95 4.66 8.15
N ALA A 24 -0.27 3.59 8.54
CA ALA A 24 0.68 3.59 9.64
C ALA A 24 2.09 3.90 9.15
N GLN A 25 2.46 5.18 9.05
CA GLN A 25 3.85 5.57 8.79
C GLN A 25 4.65 5.41 10.08
N ILE A 26 5.11 4.19 10.35
CA ILE A 26 5.86 3.80 11.54
C ILE A 26 7.27 3.31 11.17
N PRO A 27 8.24 3.34 12.10
CA PRO A 27 9.62 3.01 11.76
C PRO A 27 9.82 1.52 11.57
N ASN A 28 10.82 1.18 10.76
CA ASN A 28 11.36 -0.17 10.66
C ASN A 28 12.86 -0.16 10.99
N ARG A 29 13.33 -1.13 11.76
CA ARG A 29 14.75 -1.24 12.14
C ARG A 29 15.28 -2.57 11.65
N LEU A 30 15.95 -2.53 10.51
CA LEU A 30 16.48 -3.71 9.85
C LEU A 30 18.01 -3.71 9.89
N LYS A 31 18.57 -4.88 10.17
CA LYS A 31 20.00 -5.19 10.09
C LYS A 31 20.25 -6.18 8.97
N ARG A 32 21.47 -6.21 8.44
CA ARG A 32 21.84 -7.15 7.39
C ARG A 32 22.04 -8.54 8.01
N CYS A 33 21.57 -9.56 7.33
CA CYS A 33 21.79 -10.97 7.65
C CYS A 33 22.27 -11.72 6.41
N GLU A 34 22.64 -12.99 6.57
CA GLU A 34 23.17 -13.84 5.50
C GLU A 34 22.25 -13.87 4.26
N THR A 35 20.94 -13.77 4.47
CA THR A 35 19.92 -13.85 3.41
C THR A 35 19.18 -12.53 3.19
N GLY A 36 19.79 -11.36 3.46
CA GLY A 36 19.19 -10.05 3.21
C GLY A 36 19.02 -9.20 4.47
N PHE A 37 17.79 -8.85 4.83
CA PHE A 37 17.49 -8.03 6.00
C PHE A 37 16.64 -8.79 7.02
N CYS A 38 16.95 -8.61 8.29
CA CYS A 38 16.14 -9.09 9.41
C CYS A 38 15.90 -7.98 10.43
N MET A 39 14.87 -8.15 11.23
CA MET A 39 14.47 -7.16 12.21
C MET A 39 15.42 -7.12 13.41
N VAL A 40 15.77 -5.92 13.87
CA VAL A 40 16.67 -5.75 15.02
C VAL A 40 16.00 -6.09 16.35
N ASP A 41 14.76 -5.65 16.53
CA ASP A 41 13.94 -5.85 17.74
C ASP A 41 12.53 -6.31 17.36
N PRO A 42 12.33 -7.61 17.08
CA PRO A 42 11.03 -8.16 16.69
C PRO A 42 9.90 -7.85 17.70
N GLU A 43 10.17 -7.97 19.00
CA GLU A 43 9.16 -7.78 20.05
C GLU A 43 8.77 -6.31 20.20
N GLY A 44 9.75 -5.39 20.16
CA GLY A 44 9.48 -3.95 20.19
C GLY A 44 8.73 -3.48 18.94
N GLN A 45 9.08 -4.03 17.77
CA GLN A 45 8.34 -3.75 16.55
C GLN A 45 6.91 -4.29 16.61
N TRP A 46 6.73 -5.53 17.08
CA TRP A 46 5.41 -6.10 17.28
C TRP A 46 4.57 -5.28 18.25
N ALA A 47 5.14 -4.81 19.37
CA ALA A 47 4.44 -3.93 20.31
C ALA A 47 3.95 -2.64 19.61
N THR A 48 4.77 -2.06 18.72
CA THR A 48 4.38 -0.89 17.92
C THR A 48 3.24 -1.21 16.96
N VAL A 49 3.34 -2.29 16.19
CA VAL A 49 2.28 -2.74 15.26
C VAL A 49 0.99 -3.02 16.04
N ARG A 50 1.08 -3.79 17.12
CA ARG A 50 -0.05 -4.13 17.99
C ARG A 50 -0.74 -2.91 18.57
N SER A 51 0.00 -1.86 18.96
CA SER A 51 -0.61 -0.62 19.45
C SER A 51 -1.55 0.04 18.43
N VAL A 52 -1.23 -0.08 17.13
CA VAL A 52 -2.08 0.41 16.04
C VAL A 52 -3.29 -0.50 15.86
N LEU A 53 -3.09 -1.81 15.93
CA LEU A 53 -4.17 -2.79 15.86
C LEU A 53 -5.18 -2.60 16.99
N ASP A 54 -4.72 -2.40 18.22
CA ASP A 54 -5.56 -2.17 19.39
C ASP A 54 -6.38 -0.88 19.24
N LEU A 55 -5.80 0.18 18.69
CA LEU A 55 -6.51 1.43 18.36
C LEU A 55 -7.63 1.19 17.33
N VAL A 56 -7.34 0.43 16.28
CA VAL A 56 -8.32 0.11 15.22
C VAL A 56 -9.42 -0.81 15.73
N ALA A 57 -9.07 -1.82 16.53
CA ALA A 57 -9.99 -2.74 17.17
C ALA A 57 -10.95 -2.02 18.14
N ALA A 58 -10.43 -1.10 18.96
CA ALA A 58 -11.27 -0.26 19.82
C ALA A 58 -12.27 0.57 18.99
N GLY A 59 -11.84 1.03 17.80
CA GLY A 59 -12.73 1.59 16.79
C GLY A 59 -13.44 2.86 17.25
N GLU A 60 -12.85 3.65 18.14
CA GLU A 60 -13.52 4.83 18.70
C GLU A 60 -13.82 5.90 17.64
N GLY A 61 -14.95 6.59 17.81
CA GLY A 61 -15.36 7.70 16.94
C GLY A 61 -15.56 7.29 15.49
N ASN A 62 -14.73 7.84 14.59
CA ASN A 62 -14.79 7.56 13.14
C ASN A 62 -13.94 6.36 12.72
N LEU A 63 -13.08 5.81 13.58
CA LEU A 63 -12.30 4.61 13.26
C LEU A 63 -13.18 3.38 13.08
N LYS A 64 -14.38 3.39 13.68
CA LYS A 64 -15.45 2.41 13.43
C LYS A 64 -15.87 2.25 11.97
N LYS A 65 -15.50 3.20 11.12
CA LYS A 65 -15.78 3.25 9.68
C LYS A 65 -14.54 2.94 8.83
N LEU A 66 -13.41 2.56 9.45
CA LEU A 66 -12.19 2.24 8.72
C LEU A 66 -12.46 1.11 7.73
N HIS A 67 -12.02 1.26 6.49
CA HIS A 67 -12.14 0.25 5.44
C HIS A 67 -10.78 -0.33 5.09
N PHE A 68 -9.73 0.49 5.07
CA PHE A 68 -8.36 0.09 4.75
C PHE A 68 -7.40 0.47 5.87
N LEU A 69 -6.59 -0.48 6.33
CA LEU A 69 -5.44 -0.26 7.20
C LEU A 69 -4.18 -0.70 6.46
N LEU A 70 -3.20 0.20 6.34
CA LEU A 70 -1.95 -0.07 5.67
C LEU A 70 -0.78 0.05 6.63
N PHE A 71 0.10 -0.94 6.59
CA PHE A 71 1.42 -0.88 7.18
C PHE A 71 2.51 -0.93 6.09
N PRO A 72 3.71 -0.37 6.36
CA PRO A 72 4.83 -0.36 5.43
C PRO A 72 5.37 -1.75 5.07
N GLU A 73 6.31 -1.77 4.14
CA GLU A 73 7.08 -2.97 3.77
C GLU A 73 7.92 -3.50 4.95
N ALA A 74 8.03 -4.83 5.05
CA ALA A 74 8.85 -5.55 6.03
C ALA A 74 8.64 -5.18 7.51
N ILE A 75 7.44 -4.72 7.88
CA ILE A 75 7.18 -4.10 9.18
C ILE A 75 6.72 -5.09 10.27
N LEU A 76 6.17 -6.24 9.87
CA LEU A 76 5.69 -7.27 10.79
C LEU A 76 6.75 -8.37 10.94
N PRO A 77 7.24 -8.65 12.17
CA PRO A 77 8.07 -9.83 12.39
C PRO A 77 7.29 -11.11 12.07
N VAL A 78 7.91 -12.05 11.35
CA VAL A 78 7.22 -13.26 10.89
C VAL A 78 6.69 -14.11 12.06
N SER A 79 7.36 -14.07 13.21
CA SER A 79 6.94 -14.76 14.44
C SER A 79 5.56 -14.33 14.96
N HIS A 80 5.11 -13.13 14.63
CA HIS A 80 3.80 -12.58 15.03
C HIS A 80 2.78 -12.55 13.89
N PHE A 81 3.05 -13.23 12.78
CA PHE A 81 2.11 -13.33 11.66
C PHE A 81 0.74 -13.87 12.10
N ASP A 82 0.75 -14.92 12.93
CA ASP A 82 -0.48 -15.54 13.44
C ASP A 82 -1.20 -14.68 14.49
N ASP A 83 -0.45 -13.96 15.31
CA ASP A 83 -1.01 -13.01 16.27
C ASP A 83 -1.73 -11.86 15.57
N MET A 84 -1.12 -11.31 14.50
CA MET A 84 -1.70 -10.29 13.64
C MET A 84 -3.02 -10.76 13.03
N LEU A 85 -3.03 -11.94 12.39
CA LEU A 85 -4.24 -12.49 11.77
C LEU A 85 -5.34 -12.79 12.81
N THR A 86 -4.96 -13.37 13.96
CA THR A 86 -5.89 -13.67 15.05
C THR A 86 -6.55 -12.40 15.58
N LEU A 87 -5.80 -11.30 15.72
CA LEU A 87 -6.35 -10.03 16.18
C LEU A 87 -7.32 -9.44 15.14
N ILE A 88 -6.94 -9.43 13.86
CA ILE A 88 -7.83 -8.98 12.78
C ILE A 88 -9.13 -9.81 12.77
N GLU A 89 -9.02 -11.14 12.81
CA GLU A 89 -10.16 -12.05 12.80
C GLU A 89 -11.09 -11.83 14.00
N ARG A 90 -10.55 -11.60 15.20
CA ARG A 90 -11.36 -11.52 16.42
C ARG A 90 -11.89 -10.12 16.72
N ALA A 91 -11.12 -9.09 16.42
CA ALA A 91 -11.34 -7.75 16.97
C ALA A 91 -11.68 -6.69 15.91
N PHE A 92 -11.28 -6.86 14.65
CA PHE A 92 -11.63 -5.89 13.61
C PHE A 92 -13.10 -6.01 13.21
N ARG A 93 -13.66 -4.98 12.60
CA ARG A 93 -15.01 -5.01 12.04
C ARG A 93 -15.00 -5.75 10.71
N SER A 94 -16.12 -6.34 10.32
CA SER A 94 -16.32 -6.81 8.94
C SER A 94 -16.20 -5.65 7.95
N ASN A 95 -15.97 -5.98 6.67
CA ASN A 95 -15.71 -5.01 5.59
C ASN A 95 -14.43 -4.18 5.82
N THR A 96 -13.36 -4.85 6.27
CA THR A 96 -12.05 -4.21 6.45
C THR A 96 -10.98 -4.98 5.70
N VAL A 97 -10.03 -4.25 5.12
CA VAL A 97 -8.84 -4.78 4.46
C VAL A 97 -7.62 -4.26 5.21
N THR A 98 -6.72 -5.17 5.59
CA THR A 98 -5.44 -4.83 6.22
C THR A 98 -4.30 -5.31 5.33
N ILE A 99 -3.43 -4.39 4.91
CA ILE A 99 -2.29 -4.65 4.02
C ILE A 99 -1.02 -4.38 4.81
N PHE A 100 -0.10 -5.34 4.85
CA PHE A 100 1.14 -5.20 5.62
C PHE A 100 2.28 -6.01 5.02
N GLY A 101 3.48 -5.42 5.01
CA GLY A 101 4.70 -6.15 4.67
C GLY A 101 5.17 -7.01 5.84
N VAL A 102 5.69 -8.19 5.54
CA VAL A 102 6.21 -9.13 6.53
C VAL A 102 7.72 -9.20 6.39
N GLU A 103 8.41 -9.42 7.51
CA GLU A 103 9.84 -9.72 7.52
C GLU A 103 10.18 -10.79 6.46
N PRO A 104 11.30 -10.62 5.72
CA PRO A 104 11.69 -11.60 4.71
C PRO A 104 11.85 -13.01 5.28
N VAL A 105 11.44 -14.01 4.50
CA VAL A 105 11.57 -15.44 4.83
C VAL A 105 12.22 -16.17 3.66
N ARG A 106 12.60 -17.44 3.83
CA ARG A 106 13.08 -18.26 2.71
C ARG A 106 11.91 -18.69 1.81
N LEU A 107 12.19 -18.99 0.55
CA LEU A 107 11.18 -19.42 -0.41
C LEU A 107 10.41 -20.67 0.04
N CYS A 108 11.10 -21.63 0.66
CA CYS A 108 10.43 -22.81 1.24
C CYS A 108 9.40 -22.45 2.32
N ASP A 109 9.72 -21.48 3.18
CA ASP A 109 8.83 -20.99 4.25
C ASP A 109 7.66 -20.18 3.66
N TYR A 110 7.92 -19.32 2.66
CA TYR A 110 6.87 -18.59 1.93
C TYR A 110 5.91 -19.53 1.20
N ARG A 111 6.43 -20.57 0.53
CA ARG A 111 5.61 -21.61 -0.10
C ARG A 111 4.74 -22.30 0.95
N ALA A 112 5.31 -22.70 2.10
CA ALA A 112 4.54 -23.32 3.16
C ALA A 112 3.38 -22.42 3.64
N MET A 113 3.62 -21.10 3.74
CA MET A 113 2.57 -20.11 4.05
C MET A 113 1.50 -20.04 2.96
N LEU A 114 1.85 -19.99 1.67
CA LEU A 114 0.89 -20.04 0.56
C LEU A 114 0.01 -21.30 0.64
N GLY A 115 0.62 -22.46 0.92
CA GLY A 115 -0.09 -23.73 1.07
C GLY A 115 -1.08 -23.74 2.25
N ARG A 116 -0.72 -23.10 3.36
CA ARG A 116 -1.60 -22.96 4.53
C ARG A 116 -2.87 -22.17 4.20
N PHE A 117 -2.79 -21.18 3.30
CA PHE A 117 -3.93 -20.38 2.84
C PHE A 117 -4.30 -20.70 1.38
N SER A 118 -4.19 -21.96 0.97
CA SER A 118 -4.33 -22.38 -0.42
C SER A 118 -5.69 -22.06 -1.05
N GLU A 119 -6.78 -21.98 -0.27
CA GLU A 119 -8.10 -21.56 -0.78
C GLU A 119 -8.06 -20.18 -1.45
N ASP A 120 -7.24 -19.28 -0.92
CA ASP A 120 -7.07 -17.91 -1.42
C ASP A 120 -5.88 -17.78 -2.38
N ASN A 121 -4.92 -18.71 -2.34
CA ASN A 121 -3.61 -18.59 -2.97
C ASN A 121 -3.24 -19.72 -3.96
N ALA A 122 -4.18 -20.57 -4.37
CA ALA A 122 -3.92 -21.74 -5.21
C ALA A 122 -3.08 -21.44 -6.48
N GLU A 123 -3.43 -20.40 -7.22
CA GLU A 123 -2.73 -19.99 -8.45
C GLU A 123 -1.30 -19.49 -8.14
N ALA A 124 -1.11 -18.83 -7.00
CA ALA A 124 0.22 -18.42 -6.53
C ALA A 124 1.07 -19.63 -6.11
N VAL A 125 0.47 -20.64 -5.47
CA VAL A 125 1.13 -21.93 -5.17
C VAL A 125 1.62 -22.57 -6.47
N GLU A 126 0.78 -22.65 -7.50
CA GLU A 126 1.16 -23.23 -8.80
C GLU A 126 2.31 -22.47 -9.48
N MET A 127 2.36 -21.14 -9.34
CA MET A 127 3.46 -20.33 -9.86
C MET A 127 4.77 -20.59 -9.13
N VAL A 128 4.73 -20.62 -7.79
CA VAL A 128 5.92 -20.88 -6.96
C VAL A 128 6.43 -22.31 -7.15
N ASP A 129 5.54 -23.30 -7.21
CA ASP A 129 5.91 -24.71 -7.41
C ASP A 129 6.62 -24.88 -8.77
N ARG A 130 6.17 -24.20 -9.84
CA ARG A 130 6.87 -24.19 -11.14
C ARG A 130 8.28 -23.57 -11.08
N ASP A 131 8.47 -22.51 -10.31
CA ASP A 131 9.78 -21.89 -10.15
C ASP A 131 10.72 -22.81 -9.35
N ILE A 132 10.23 -23.43 -8.27
CA ILE A 132 10.98 -24.41 -7.47
C ILE A 132 11.39 -25.62 -8.33
N ASP A 133 10.49 -26.12 -9.18
CA ASP A 133 10.79 -27.24 -10.08
C ASP A 133 11.86 -26.86 -11.14
N SER A 134 12.05 -25.57 -11.41
CA SER A 134 12.99 -25.07 -12.41
C SER A 134 14.43 -24.90 -11.90
N GLY A 135 14.67 -24.95 -10.58
CA GLY A 135 16.00 -24.77 -10.01
C GLY A 135 16.09 -24.89 -8.49
N ASP A 136 17.31 -24.96 -7.97
CA ASP A 136 17.58 -25.01 -6.53
C ASP A 136 17.50 -23.61 -5.91
N ILE A 137 16.29 -23.15 -5.61
CA ILE A 137 15.99 -21.79 -5.14
C ILE A 137 15.27 -21.75 -3.79
N LEU A 138 15.20 -22.87 -3.07
CA LEU A 138 14.37 -23.01 -1.85
C LEU A 138 14.82 -22.11 -0.69
N ASP A 139 16.11 -21.79 -0.62
CA ASP A 139 16.69 -20.94 0.43
C ASP A 139 16.77 -19.46 0.01
N VAL A 140 16.33 -19.12 -1.20
CA VAL A 140 16.31 -17.74 -1.68
C VAL A 140 15.37 -16.90 -0.80
N PRO A 141 15.81 -15.73 -0.30
CA PRO A 141 14.97 -14.85 0.49
C PRO A 141 13.82 -14.23 -0.30
N VAL A 142 12.67 -14.09 0.35
CA VAL A 142 11.43 -13.55 -0.20
C VAL A 142 11.03 -12.33 0.60
N ASN A 143 10.98 -11.17 -0.04
CA ASN A 143 10.28 -9.99 0.49
C ASN A 143 8.81 -10.09 0.07
N TRP A 144 7.89 -10.01 1.02
CA TRP A 144 6.48 -10.33 0.78
C TRP A 144 5.54 -9.51 1.67
N CYS A 145 4.27 -9.51 1.27
CA CYS A 145 3.21 -8.87 2.01
C CYS A 145 1.99 -9.79 2.13
N CYS A 146 1.11 -9.41 3.05
CA CYS A 146 -0.17 -10.04 3.25
C CYS A 146 -1.29 -9.01 3.09
N ILE A 147 -2.33 -9.41 2.36
CA ILE A 147 -3.59 -8.68 2.23
C ILE A 147 -4.65 -9.51 2.95
N ALA A 148 -4.99 -9.10 4.18
CA ALA A 148 -5.99 -9.73 5.01
C ALA A 148 -7.34 -9.03 4.81
N VAL A 149 -8.31 -9.75 4.24
CA VAL A 149 -9.65 -9.23 3.93
C VAL A 149 -10.66 -9.84 4.88
N LYS A 150 -11.21 -9.03 5.79
CA LYS A 150 -12.34 -9.42 6.63
C LYS A 150 -13.64 -9.08 5.93
N GLU A 151 -14.24 -10.10 5.33
CA GLU A 151 -15.43 -9.99 4.50
C GLU A 151 -16.68 -9.60 5.31
N ALA A 152 -17.76 -9.25 4.61
CA ALA A 152 -19.02 -8.79 5.21
C ALA A 152 -19.63 -9.82 6.18
N ASP A 153 -19.49 -11.11 5.87
CA ASP A 153 -19.94 -12.23 6.70
C ASP A 153 -19.02 -12.53 7.90
N GLY A 154 -17.92 -11.79 8.03
CA GLY A 154 -16.93 -11.93 9.09
C GLY A 154 -15.81 -12.92 8.79
N ARG A 155 -15.84 -13.63 7.65
CA ARG A 155 -14.76 -14.52 7.22
C ARG A 155 -13.48 -13.71 6.98
N LEU A 156 -12.36 -14.19 7.49
CA LEU A 156 -11.03 -13.67 7.15
C LEU A 156 -10.45 -14.45 5.97
N ARG A 157 -10.05 -13.73 4.93
CA ARG A 157 -9.35 -14.26 3.76
C ARG A 157 -7.95 -13.66 3.69
N VAL A 158 -6.98 -14.45 3.24
CA VAL A 158 -5.56 -14.12 3.33
C VAL A 158 -4.91 -14.32 1.98
N PHE A 159 -4.44 -13.24 1.37
CA PHE A 159 -3.72 -13.27 0.09
C PHE A 159 -2.27 -12.87 0.32
N LEU A 160 -1.33 -13.66 -0.22
CA LEU A 160 0.10 -13.48 0.00
C LEU A 160 0.79 -13.16 -1.32
N GLU A 161 1.59 -12.10 -1.31
CA GLU A 161 2.25 -11.59 -2.51
C GLU A 161 3.73 -11.36 -2.23
N ALA A 162 4.58 -11.96 -3.07
CA ALA A 162 6.01 -11.72 -3.06
C ALA A 162 6.33 -10.52 -3.94
N LYS A 163 7.27 -9.68 -3.49
CA LYS A 163 7.81 -8.56 -4.25
C LYS A 163 8.36 -9.08 -5.57
N SER A 164 7.94 -8.46 -6.67
CA SER A 164 8.36 -8.90 -8.00
C SER A 164 9.78 -8.49 -8.34
N HIS A 165 10.22 -7.32 -7.85
CA HIS A 165 11.54 -6.78 -8.16
C HIS A 165 12.24 -6.19 -6.92
N PRO A 166 13.43 -6.73 -6.54
CA PRO A 166 14.24 -6.19 -5.44
C PRO A 166 14.73 -4.77 -5.74
N PHE A 167 15.05 -4.00 -4.69
CA PHE A 167 15.81 -2.75 -4.83
C PHE A 167 17.31 -2.98 -4.76
N HIS A 168 18.08 -2.01 -5.25
CA HIS A 168 19.53 -2.16 -5.41
C HIS A 168 20.30 -2.53 -4.12
N GLY A 169 19.78 -2.21 -2.93
CA GLY A 169 20.40 -2.62 -1.65
C GLY A 169 19.98 -4.04 -1.19
N GLU A 170 19.06 -4.67 -1.90
CA GLU A 170 18.65 -6.07 -1.78
C GLU A 170 19.32 -6.97 -2.84
N GLU A 171 20.11 -6.39 -3.77
CA GLU A 171 20.85 -7.12 -4.80
C GLU A 171 22.36 -7.09 -4.48
N ASP A 172 23.03 -8.24 -4.50
CA ASP A 172 24.49 -8.32 -4.33
C ASP A 172 25.17 -8.71 -5.66
N ILE A 173 26.44 -8.33 -5.84
CA ILE A 173 27.21 -8.64 -7.07
C ILE A 173 27.43 -10.15 -7.23
N ASP A 174 27.44 -10.88 -6.12
CA ASP A 174 27.40 -12.34 -6.10
C ASP A 174 25.95 -12.84 -6.21
N LYS A 175 25.65 -13.52 -7.33
CA LYS A 175 24.36 -14.12 -7.72
C LYS A 175 23.67 -15.02 -6.68
N PHE A 176 24.32 -15.30 -5.55
CA PHE A 176 23.83 -16.17 -4.50
C PHE A 176 22.96 -15.43 -3.46
N HIS A 177 22.76 -14.12 -3.60
CA HIS A 177 21.99 -13.29 -2.66
C HIS A 177 20.82 -12.52 -3.31
N ASP A 178 20.41 -12.88 -4.54
CA ASP A 178 19.24 -12.27 -5.17
C ASP A 178 17.95 -12.62 -4.39
N LEU A 179 17.03 -11.66 -4.23
CA LEU A 179 15.68 -11.97 -3.74
C LEU A 179 14.88 -12.79 -4.75
N TYR A 180 13.97 -13.63 -4.25
CA TYR A 180 12.97 -14.29 -5.06
C TYR A 180 12.08 -13.23 -5.73
N ARG A 181 11.91 -13.38 -7.04
CA ARG A 181 11.10 -12.46 -7.86
C ARG A 181 9.69 -13.01 -8.00
N GLY A 182 8.77 -12.42 -7.23
CA GLY A 182 7.35 -12.74 -7.28
C GLY A 182 6.78 -12.74 -8.70
N LYS A 183 5.87 -13.68 -8.96
CA LYS A 183 5.31 -13.94 -10.29
C LYS A 183 3.87 -13.48 -10.45
N HIS A 184 3.27 -12.89 -9.43
CA HIS A 184 1.89 -12.43 -9.50
C HIS A 184 1.63 -11.15 -8.74
N PHE A 185 0.54 -10.49 -9.12
CA PHE A 185 -0.16 -9.48 -8.33
C PHE A 185 -1.63 -9.86 -8.17
N TYR A 186 -2.23 -9.51 -7.04
CA TYR A 186 -3.68 -9.69 -6.88
C TYR A 186 -4.48 -8.47 -7.32
N LEU A 187 -5.48 -8.68 -8.18
CA LEU A 187 -6.58 -7.76 -8.38
C LEU A 187 -7.78 -8.22 -7.54
N LEU A 188 -8.00 -7.54 -6.41
CA LEU A 188 -9.09 -7.84 -5.49
C LEU A 188 -10.34 -7.06 -5.90
N ARG A 189 -11.36 -7.81 -6.32
CA ARG A 189 -12.63 -7.30 -6.82
C ARG A 189 -13.70 -7.43 -5.77
N SER A 190 -14.03 -6.31 -5.14
CA SER A 190 -15.14 -6.26 -4.20
C SER A 190 -16.47 -6.65 -4.87
N ARG A 191 -17.29 -7.41 -4.15
CA ARG A 191 -18.69 -7.72 -4.46
C ARG A 191 -19.46 -7.73 -3.13
N PRO A 192 -20.71 -7.23 -3.09
CA PRO A 192 -21.46 -6.63 -4.20
C PRO A 192 -20.96 -5.23 -4.59
N SER A 193 -20.17 -4.56 -3.75
CA SER A 193 -19.69 -3.20 -4.02
C SER A 193 -18.65 -3.20 -5.12
N CYS A 194 -18.78 -2.33 -6.12
CA CYS A 194 -17.88 -2.29 -7.28
C CYS A 194 -16.62 -1.44 -6.96
N PHE A 195 -15.76 -1.94 -6.07
CA PHE A 195 -14.50 -1.30 -5.71
C PHE A 195 -13.35 -2.29 -5.88
N ASN A 196 -12.53 -2.11 -6.92
CA ASN A 196 -11.41 -2.99 -7.24
C ASN A 196 -10.10 -2.37 -6.77
N PHE A 197 -9.24 -3.15 -6.13
CA PHE A 197 -7.98 -2.64 -5.62
C PHE A 197 -6.86 -3.66 -5.75
N MET A 198 -5.64 -3.13 -5.74
CA MET A 198 -4.40 -3.90 -5.75
C MET A 198 -3.48 -3.38 -4.65
N ALA A 199 -2.60 -4.24 -4.15
CA ALA A 199 -1.45 -3.85 -3.37
C ALA A 199 -0.18 -4.33 -4.09
N ILE A 200 0.90 -3.57 -3.99
CA ILE A 200 2.23 -3.94 -4.50
C ILE A 200 3.32 -3.38 -3.57
N ILE A 201 4.56 -3.87 -3.71
CA ILE A 201 5.64 -3.57 -2.77
C ILE A 201 6.69 -2.65 -3.42
N CYS A 202 6.78 -1.41 -2.92
CA CYS A 202 7.90 -0.50 -3.14
C CYS A 202 8.29 -0.32 -4.62
N LEU A 203 9.41 -0.93 -5.05
CA LEU A 203 9.90 -0.83 -6.43
C LEU A 203 9.07 -1.58 -7.45
N ASP A 204 8.14 -2.44 -7.04
CA ASP A 204 7.17 -3.02 -7.96
C ASP A 204 6.41 -1.94 -8.73
N TYR A 205 6.19 -0.77 -8.11
CA TYR A 205 5.60 0.38 -8.77
C TYR A 205 6.52 1.00 -9.84
N LEU A 206 7.85 0.97 -9.65
CA LEU A 206 8.80 1.62 -10.56
C LEU A 206 9.35 0.72 -11.65
N TYR A 207 9.25 -0.59 -11.47
CA TYR A 207 9.99 -1.53 -12.29
C TYR A 207 9.58 -1.46 -13.76
N ARG A 208 10.60 -1.33 -14.60
CA ARG A 208 10.52 -1.41 -16.05
C ARG A 208 11.84 -1.92 -16.63
N ASP A 209 11.75 -2.73 -17.67
CA ASP A 209 12.86 -3.04 -18.56
C ASP A 209 12.65 -2.36 -19.93
N LEU A 210 13.44 -2.74 -20.93
CA LEU A 210 13.37 -2.16 -22.28
C LEU A 210 12.03 -2.39 -22.99
N TYR A 211 11.25 -3.39 -22.57
CA TYR A 211 10.08 -3.88 -23.30
C TYR A 211 8.81 -3.89 -22.46
N THR A 212 8.93 -3.93 -21.13
CA THR A 212 7.84 -4.17 -20.22
C THR A 212 7.96 -3.36 -18.94
N SER A 213 6.84 -3.10 -18.27
CA SER A 213 6.81 -2.49 -16.94
C SER A 213 5.62 -3.01 -16.15
N ASN A 214 5.77 -3.13 -14.83
CA ASN A 214 4.70 -3.65 -13.97
C ASN A 214 3.47 -2.76 -14.06
N ILE A 215 3.70 -1.43 -14.07
CA ILE A 215 2.63 -0.45 -14.19
C ILE A 215 1.92 -0.54 -15.54
N ARG A 216 2.63 -0.76 -16.65
CA ARG A 216 1.98 -0.97 -17.94
C ARG A 216 1.04 -2.18 -17.90
N GLN A 217 1.48 -3.27 -17.28
CA GLN A 217 0.66 -4.47 -17.16
C GLN A 217 -0.59 -4.24 -16.30
N ILE A 218 -0.47 -3.48 -15.21
CA ILE A 218 -1.62 -3.07 -14.39
C ILE A 218 -2.60 -2.21 -15.20
N ILE A 219 -2.11 -1.27 -16.00
CA ILE A 219 -2.93 -0.44 -16.90
C ILE A 219 -3.68 -1.32 -17.90
N ASP A 220 -2.96 -2.17 -18.63
CA ASP A 220 -3.55 -3.01 -19.69
C ASP A 220 -4.64 -3.94 -19.10
N HIS A 221 -4.39 -4.56 -17.95
CA HIS A 221 -5.37 -5.45 -17.30
C HIS A 221 -6.59 -4.68 -16.75
N ALA A 222 -6.38 -3.49 -16.20
CA ALA A 222 -7.48 -2.64 -15.73
C ALA A 222 -8.34 -2.13 -16.89
N ASP A 223 -7.74 -1.86 -18.06
CA ASP A 223 -8.48 -1.51 -19.27
C ASP A 223 -9.30 -2.69 -19.80
N ASP A 224 -8.72 -3.89 -19.84
CA ASP A 224 -9.46 -5.11 -20.20
C ASP A 224 -10.65 -5.35 -19.26
N LEU A 225 -10.46 -5.12 -17.96
CA LEU A 225 -11.54 -5.15 -16.98
C LEU A 225 -12.62 -4.09 -17.28
N PHE A 226 -12.21 -2.88 -17.65
CA PHE A 226 -13.12 -1.79 -17.96
C PHE A 226 -13.93 -2.07 -19.23
N PHE A 227 -13.30 -2.53 -20.30
CA PHE A 227 -14.02 -2.82 -21.54
C PHE A 227 -14.95 -4.04 -21.41
N SER A 228 -14.59 -5.02 -20.58
CA SER A 228 -15.41 -6.20 -20.33
C SER A 228 -16.55 -5.96 -19.34
N THR A 229 -16.35 -5.13 -18.30
CA THR A 229 -17.31 -5.01 -17.18
C THR A 229 -17.72 -3.59 -16.81
N ARG A 230 -17.11 -2.56 -17.42
CA ARG A 230 -17.25 -1.14 -17.06
C ARG A 230 -16.79 -0.80 -15.63
N GLN A 231 -15.92 -1.63 -15.07
CA GLN A 231 -15.23 -1.39 -13.80
C GLN A 231 -13.74 -1.18 -14.07
N GLY A 232 -13.13 -0.20 -13.43
CA GLY A 232 -11.67 0.01 -13.49
C GLY A 232 -10.99 -0.42 -12.20
N LEU A 233 -9.72 -0.05 -12.06
CA LEU A 233 -8.99 -0.08 -10.80
C LEU A 233 -9.32 1.17 -9.98
N ASP A 234 -9.82 1.00 -8.77
CA ASP A 234 -10.23 2.11 -7.90
C ASP A 234 -9.09 2.59 -6.99
N ALA A 235 -8.30 1.64 -6.46
CA ALA A 235 -7.18 1.95 -5.60
C ALA A 235 -5.96 1.08 -5.86
N LEU A 236 -4.78 1.71 -5.89
CA LEU A 236 -3.49 1.03 -5.91
C LEU A 236 -2.71 1.39 -4.64
N PHE A 237 -2.43 0.39 -3.82
CA PHE A 237 -1.70 0.55 -2.57
C PHE A 237 -0.25 0.14 -2.77
N VAL A 238 0.70 1.04 -2.49
CA VAL A 238 2.14 0.77 -2.60
C VAL A 238 2.74 0.86 -1.21
N ILE A 239 3.06 -0.27 -0.60
CA ILE A 239 3.72 -0.30 0.73
C ILE A 239 5.24 -0.29 0.55
N GLN A 240 5.95 0.47 1.37
CA GLN A 240 7.35 0.81 1.11
C GLN A 240 8.19 0.91 2.38
N CYS A 241 9.46 0.53 2.27
CA CYS A 241 10.52 0.89 3.19
C CYS A 241 11.63 1.57 2.35
N ASN A 242 11.26 2.69 1.73
CA ASN A 242 12.06 3.36 0.72
C ASN A 242 12.81 4.58 1.30
N PRO A 243 14.16 4.60 1.27
CA PRO A 243 14.97 5.73 1.75
C PRO A 243 15.02 6.92 0.77
N LYS A 244 14.29 6.84 -0.36
CA LYS A 244 14.21 7.87 -1.40
C LYS A 244 12.75 8.00 -1.93
N PRO A 245 11.77 8.31 -1.07
CA PRO A 245 10.35 8.36 -1.46
C PRO A 245 10.03 9.45 -2.48
N GLU A 246 10.85 10.50 -2.54
CA GLU A 246 10.71 11.64 -3.44
C GLU A 246 11.62 11.54 -4.68
N HIS A 247 12.23 10.37 -4.95
CA HIS A 247 13.12 10.22 -6.09
C HIS A 247 12.40 10.46 -7.42
N ARG A 248 13.06 11.14 -8.37
CA ARG A 248 12.48 11.51 -9.68
C ARG A 248 11.85 10.34 -10.45
N ALA A 249 12.33 9.11 -10.25
CA ALA A 249 11.78 7.93 -10.90
C ALA A 249 10.30 7.71 -10.54
N TYR A 250 9.88 7.98 -9.30
CA TYR A 250 8.47 7.94 -8.91
C TYR A 250 7.65 8.94 -9.68
N ARG A 251 8.14 10.18 -9.78
CA ARG A 251 7.50 11.21 -10.59
C ARG A 251 7.34 10.76 -12.05
N ASP A 252 8.37 10.19 -12.66
CA ASP A 252 8.33 9.77 -14.06
C ASP A 252 7.29 8.67 -14.32
N VAL A 253 7.20 7.68 -13.42
CA VAL A 253 6.22 6.59 -13.55
C VAL A 253 4.81 7.08 -13.24
N ILE A 254 4.62 7.92 -12.23
CA ILE A 254 3.35 8.58 -11.93
C ILE A 254 2.88 9.43 -13.11
N CYS A 255 3.78 10.19 -13.74
CA CYS A 255 3.46 10.95 -14.95
C CYS A 255 3.02 10.05 -16.10
N GLY A 256 3.58 8.83 -16.22
CA GLY A 256 3.14 7.84 -17.20
C GLY A 256 1.77 7.25 -16.86
N PHE A 257 1.55 6.88 -15.60
CA PHE A 257 0.30 6.28 -15.12
C PHE A 257 -0.86 7.27 -15.17
N TYR A 258 -0.62 8.55 -14.85
CA TYR A 258 -1.62 9.62 -14.86
C TYR A 258 -1.52 10.57 -16.06
N GLY A 259 -0.73 10.21 -17.08
CA GLY A 259 -0.36 11.04 -18.22
C GLY A 259 -1.47 11.42 -19.19
N GLU A 260 -1.12 12.20 -20.22
CA GLU A 260 -2.06 12.70 -21.24
C GLU A 260 -2.88 11.61 -21.94
N TYR A 261 -2.45 10.34 -21.88
CA TYR A 261 -3.16 9.19 -22.46
C TYR A 261 -4.29 8.64 -21.58
N LEU A 262 -4.64 9.26 -20.44
CA LEU A 262 -5.74 8.77 -19.60
C LEU A 262 -7.14 8.88 -20.24
N GLU A 263 -7.30 9.61 -21.34
CA GLU A 263 -8.50 9.50 -22.18
C GLU A 263 -8.57 8.15 -22.89
N ASP A 264 -7.42 7.56 -23.23
CA ASP A 264 -7.29 6.28 -23.92
C ASP A 264 -7.22 5.08 -22.97
N MET A 265 -6.97 5.30 -21.66
CA MET A 265 -6.78 4.26 -20.63
C MET A 265 -7.86 4.36 -19.52
N PRO A 266 -9.14 4.07 -19.83
CA PRO A 266 -10.26 4.31 -18.92
C PRO A 266 -10.26 3.42 -17.67
N GLY A 267 -9.52 2.31 -17.68
CA GLY A 267 -9.40 1.36 -16.57
C GLY A 267 -8.67 1.90 -15.36
N VAL A 268 -7.76 2.88 -15.53
CA VAL A 268 -6.97 3.46 -14.41
C VAL A 268 -7.21 4.96 -14.19
N ARG A 269 -8.02 5.58 -15.04
CA ARG A 269 -8.22 7.04 -15.10
C ARG A 269 -8.55 7.67 -13.74
N GLU A 270 -9.37 7.00 -12.94
CA GLU A 270 -9.85 7.45 -11.64
C GLU A 270 -9.19 6.71 -10.47
N THR A 271 -8.14 5.92 -10.71
CA THR A 271 -7.42 5.19 -9.67
C THR A 271 -6.79 6.15 -8.68
N VAL A 272 -7.01 5.90 -7.38
CA VAL A 272 -6.29 6.56 -6.29
C VAL A 272 -5.07 5.73 -5.93
N THR A 273 -3.87 6.27 -6.08
CA THR A 273 -2.64 5.58 -5.65
C THR A 273 -2.20 6.07 -4.28
N VAL A 274 -2.02 5.17 -3.33
CA VAL A 274 -1.57 5.47 -1.96
C VAL A 274 -0.20 4.86 -1.74
N PHE A 275 0.80 5.71 -1.49
CA PHE A 275 2.16 5.33 -1.17
C PHE A 275 2.35 5.38 0.35
N GLY A 276 2.54 4.21 0.94
CA GLY A 276 2.72 4.01 2.37
C GLY A 276 4.15 3.65 2.73
N ASN A 277 4.93 4.64 3.14
CA ASN A 277 6.33 4.44 3.49
C ASN A 277 6.53 4.30 5.01
N ALA A 278 7.63 3.65 5.40
CA ALA A 278 8.11 3.67 6.79
C ALA A 278 8.54 5.10 7.20
N SER A 279 8.56 5.43 8.48
CA SER A 279 8.88 6.80 8.97
C SER A 279 10.38 7.12 8.97
N ASP A 280 10.75 8.39 9.15
CA ASP A 280 12.12 8.89 9.21
C ASP A 280 13.02 8.28 10.29
N GLU A 281 12.44 7.71 11.35
CA GLU A 281 13.13 6.95 12.39
C GLU A 281 13.58 5.55 11.94
N THR A 282 13.25 5.15 10.69
CA THR A 282 13.64 3.89 10.08
C THR A 282 15.16 3.83 9.86
N THR A 283 15.74 2.67 10.16
CA THR A 283 17.17 2.41 9.96
C THR A 283 17.35 1.12 9.16
N LEU A 284 18.18 1.18 8.12
CA LEU A 284 18.66 0.04 7.36
C LEU A 284 20.18 -0.02 7.51
N GLU A 285 20.71 -1.10 8.08
CA GLU A 285 22.16 -1.30 8.17
C GLU A 285 22.81 -1.28 6.78
N ASP A 286 23.97 -0.64 6.67
CA ASP A 286 24.76 -0.49 5.44
C ASP A 286 24.09 0.19 4.23
N VAL A 287 22.89 0.77 4.39
CA VAL A 287 22.22 1.54 3.33
C VAL A 287 22.33 3.04 3.62
N PRO A 288 23.04 3.82 2.78
CA PRO A 288 23.15 5.26 2.97
C PRO A 288 21.78 5.96 2.84
N VAL A 289 21.29 6.52 3.95
CA VAL A 289 20.02 7.28 4.01
C VAL A 289 20.25 8.72 3.56
N GLN A 290 20.38 8.95 2.25
CA GLN A 290 20.66 10.29 1.71
C GLN A 290 19.44 11.21 1.64
N GLN A 291 18.23 10.67 1.45
CA GLN A 291 16.98 11.45 1.31
C GLN A 291 15.97 11.22 2.43
N GLY A 292 16.24 10.25 3.32
CA GLY A 292 15.35 9.95 4.44
C GLY A 292 14.16 9.05 4.06
N PHE A 293 13.50 8.53 5.09
CA PHE A 293 12.24 7.82 5.00
C PHE A 293 11.05 8.77 5.25
N GLY A 294 9.84 8.22 5.32
CA GLY A 294 8.60 8.94 5.53
C GLY A 294 8.02 9.46 4.22
N HIS A 295 7.36 10.63 4.28
CA HIS A 295 6.75 11.27 3.12
C HIS A 295 5.76 10.39 2.36
N SER A 296 5.00 9.57 3.08
CA SER A 296 3.85 8.89 2.48
C SER A 296 2.95 9.89 1.77
N TYR A 297 2.31 9.47 0.69
CA TYR A 297 1.48 10.38 -0.10
C TYR A 297 0.35 9.65 -0.84
N ILE A 298 -0.65 10.43 -1.23
CA ILE A 298 -1.72 9.99 -2.12
C ILE A 298 -1.60 10.76 -3.42
N ALA A 299 -1.60 10.06 -4.55
CA ALA A 299 -1.68 10.62 -5.88
C ALA A 299 -3.05 10.32 -6.48
N ILE A 300 -3.66 11.34 -7.08
CA ILE A 300 -4.91 11.25 -7.83
C ILE A 300 -4.78 12.07 -9.11
N ASN A 301 -5.56 11.74 -10.13
CA ASN A 301 -5.60 12.48 -11.37
C ASN A 301 -5.91 13.97 -11.13
N ARG A 302 -5.23 14.89 -11.86
CA ARG A 302 -5.45 16.35 -11.78
C ARG A 302 -6.91 16.80 -11.98
N GLY A 303 -7.75 15.97 -12.61
CA GLY A 303 -9.18 16.21 -12.77
C GLY A 303 -9.96 16.21 -11.44
N HIS A 304 -9.41 15.57 -10.40
CA HIS A 304 -10.00 15.61 -9.07
C HIS A 304 -9.72 16.94 -8.38
N ARG A 305 -10.72 17.44 -7.65
CA ARG A 305 -10.54 18.66 -6.85
C ARG A 305 -9.83 18.34 -5.54
N LEU A 306 -8.56 18.74 -5.45
CA LEU A 306 -7.80 18.82 -4.21
C LEU A 306 -7.70 20.28 -3.76
N SER A 307 -7.92 20.56 -2.47
CA SER A 307 -7.70 21.91 -1.95
C SER A 307 -6.19 22.15 -1.83
N HIS A 308 -5.71 23.28 -2.35
CA HIS A 308 -4.33 23.70 -2.12
C HIS A 308 -4.12 24.04 -0.64
N VAL A 309 -3.39 23.19 0.06
CA VAL A 309 -3.10 23.33 1.48
C VAL A 309 -1.62 23.12 1.75
N GLN A 310 -1.11 23.88 2.72
CA GLN A 310 0.25 23.78 3.24
C GLN A 310 0.09 23.80 4.76
N PHE A 311 0.34 22.67 5.41
CA PHE A 311 0.39 22.52 6.85
C PHE A 311 1.72 21.86 7.22
N SER A 312 2.09 21.92 8.50
CA SER A 312 3.32 21.29 9.02
C SER A 312 3.35 19.77 8.79
N GLU A 313 2.20 19.11 8.95
CA GLU A 313 2.10 17.64 8.87
C GLU A 313 1.73 17.14 7.47
N PHE A 314 1.19 17.99 6.61
CA PHE A 314 0.86 17.63 5.23
C PHE A 314 0.72 18.84 4.30
N SER A 315 0.98 18.61 3.04
CA SER A 315 0.88 19.60 1.97
C SER A 315 0.24 18.99 0.74
N THR A 316 -0.25 19.85 -0.15
CA THR A 316 -0.68 19.43 -1.48
C THR A 316 0.14 20.11 -2.55
N ASP A 317 0.56 19.34 -3.55
CA ASP A 317 1.33 19.81 -4.69
C ASP A 317 0.93 19.04 -5.97
N ASP A 318 1.55 19.40 -7.08
CA ASP A 318 1.40 18.76 -8.40
C ASP A 318 2.61 17.88 -8.75
N PHE A 319 3.38 17.46 -7.75
CA PHE A 319 4.64 16.73 -7.90
C PHE A 319 5.58 17.32 -8.98
N HIS A 320 5.80 18.63 -8.92
CA HIS A 320 6.60 19.40 -9.88
C HIS A 320 6.00 19.40 -11.30
N GLY A 321 4.72 19.77 -11.42
CA GLY A 321 4.00 19.90 -12.70
C GLY A 321 3.62 18.58 -13.37
N ALA A 322 3.55 17.49 -12.61
CA ALA A 322 2.98 16.22 -13.07
C ALA A 322 1.44 16.35 -13.24
N PRO A 323 0.79 15.49 -14.06
CA PRO A 323 -0.64 15.55 -14.33
C PRO A 323 -1.50 14.99 -13.16
N ILE A 324 -1.08 15.24 -11.93
CA ILE A 324 -1.71 14.74 -10.71
C ILE A 324 -1.96 15.86 -9.70
N CYS A 325 -2.80 15.57 -8.73
CA CYS A 325 -2.78 16.23 -7.44
C CYS A 325 -2.23 15.25 -6.40
N ARG A 326 -1.25 15.69 -5.61
CA ARG A 326 -0.62 14.89 -4.56
C ARG A 326 -0.96 15.47 -3.19
N LEU A 327 -1.43 14.62 -2.28
CA LEU A 327 -1.49 14.90 -0.84
C LEU A 327 -0.27 14.23 -0.18
N ARG A 328 0.69 15.02 0.27
CA ARG A 328 2.00 14.59 0.78
C ARG A 328 2.09 14.82 2.28
N PHE A 329 2.52 13.82 3.04
CA PHE A 329 2.68 13.92 4.49
C PHE A 329 4.12 14.23 4.91
N GLY A 330 4.30 14.61 6.18
CA GLY A 330 5.61 14.75 6.81
C GLY A 330 6.38 13.43 6.89
N ALA A 331 7.63 13.50 7.39
CA ALA A 331 8.50 12.33 7.48
C ALA A 331 8.33 11.51 8.78
N GLY A 332 7.81 12.15 9.83
CA GLY A 332 7.75 11.58 11.17
C GLY A 332 6.86 10.37 11.34
N THR A 333 7.03 9.67 12.46
CA THR A 333 6.18 8.55 12.88
C THR A 333 4.75 9.03 13.14
N ARG A 334 3.80 8.59 12.31
CA ARG A 334 2.40 9.07 12.31
C ARG A 334 1.40 7.98 11.88
N LEU A 335 0.18 8.05 12.41
CA LEU A 335 -0.99 7.42 11.79
C LEU A 335 -1.76 8.47 10.99
N LEU A 336 -2.00 8.20 9.72
CA LEU A 336 -2.58 9.12 8.76
C LEU A 336 -3.97 8.61 8.37
N TYR A 337 -5.02 9.25 8.90
CA TYR A 337 -6.40 8.85 8.65
C TYR A 337 -7.08 9.81 7.67
N PHE A 338 -7.50 9.30 6.52
CA PHE A 338 -8.07 10.08 5.42
C PHE A 338 -9.15 9.29 4.69
N ASN A 339 -9.85 9.93 3.75
CA ASN A 339 -10.82 9.25 2.90
C ASN A 339 -10.24 8.91 1.52
N LEU A 340 -10.78 7.88 0.85
CA LEU A 340 -10.52 7.63 -0.57
C LEU A 340 -11.79 8.01 -1.34
N PRO A 341 -11.72 8.98 -2.27
CA PRO A 341 -12.89 9.39 -3.05
C PRO A 341 -13.24 8.31 -4.09
N PRO A 342 -14.48 7.79 -4.11
CA PRO A 342 -14.95 6.94 -5.19
C PRO A 342 -15.46 7.89 -6.27
N HIS A 343 -14.67 8.06 -7.34
CA HIS A 343 -15.09 8.88 -8.46
C HIS A 343 -15.16 8.00 -9.69
N HIS A 344 -16.31 8.03 -10.35
CA HIS A 344 -16.50 7.37 -11.63
C HIS A 344 -17.15 8.38 -12.56
N ASP A 345 -16.38 8.94 -13.49
CA ASP A 345 -16.89 9.94 -14.46
C ASP A 345 -18.14 9.46 -15.23
N LEU A 346 -18.30 8.13 -15.40
CA LEU A 346 -19.43 7.51 -16.09
C LEU A 346 -20.60 7.12 -15.17
N ASP A 347 -20.45 7.17 -13.84
CA ASP A 347 -21.54 6.92 -12.91
C ASP A 347 -22.06 8.25 -12.34
N PRO A 348 -23.23 8.75 -12.82
CA PRO A 348 -23.80 10.01 -12.36
C PRO A 348 -24.24 9.97 -10.88
N ARG A 349 -24.20 8.81 -10.23
CA ARG A 349 -24.47 8.63 -8.80
C ARG A 349 -23.22 8.87 -7.94
N THR A 350 -22.03 8.95 -8.54
CA THR A 350 -20.83 9.32 -7.81
C THR A 350 -20.77 10.83 -7.65
N THR A 351 -20.76 11.28 -6.40
CA THR A 351 -20.49 12.69 -6.09
C THR A 351 -18.98 12.89 -6.00
N ARG A 352 -18.46 13.98 -6.59
CA ARG A 352 -17.07 14.41 -6.43
C ARG A 352 -16.77 14.74 -4.95
N VAL A 353 -16.46 13.72 -4.16
CA VAL A 353 -16.02 13.89 -2.78
C VAL A 353 -14.55 14.32 -2.80
N PRO A 354 -14.17 15.41 -2.12
CA PRO A 354 -12.77 15.80 -2.05
C PRO A 354 -12.00 14.81 -1.18
N LEU A 355 -10.74 14.58 -1.55
CA LEU A 355 -9.76 13.95 -0.67
C LEU A 355 -9.54 14.85 0.56
N LYS A 356 -9.63 14.27 1.74
CA LYS A 356 -9.67 14.93 3.04
C LYS A 356 -8.91 14.11 4.08
N VAL A 357 -8.00 14.78 4.77
CA VAL A 357 -7.39 14.28 5.99
C VAL A 357 -8.40 14.43 7.14
N HIS A 358 -8.73 13.32 7.80
CA HIS A 358 -9.63 13.28 8.96
C HIS A 358 -8.89 13.40 10.29
N ALA A 359 -7.71 12.79 10.39
CA ALA A 359 -6.85 12.90 11.55
C ALA A 359 -5.40 12.54 11.18
N ILE A 360 -4.46 13.17 11.89
CA ILE A 360 -3.07 12.74 11.97
C ILE A 360 -2.81 12.46 13.44
N MET A 361 -2.20 11.32 13.75
CA MET A 361 -1.94 10.91 15.13
C MET A 361 -0.45 10.67 15.36
N SER A 362 0.03 11.01 16.55
CA SER A 362 1.37 10.71 17.04
C SER A 362 1.28 9.92 18.34
N LEU A 363 2.34 9.22 18.71
CA LEU A 363 2.48 8.64 20.04
C LEU A 363 2.64 9.77 21.07
N ASP A 364 1.94 9.66 22.19
CA ASP A 364 2.18 10.49 23.37
C ASP A 364 3.28 9.87 24.27
N GLU A 365 3.67 10.59 25.35
CA GLU A 365 4.66 10.11 26.31
C GLU A 365 4.27 8.79 27.00
N GLY A 366 2.97 8.46 27.01
CA GLY A 366 2.43 7.22 27.56
C GLY A 366 2.35 6.08 26.55
N GLY A 367 2.81 6.29 25.30
CA GLY A 367 2.75 5.30 24.23
C GLY A 367 1.36 5.14 23.60
N ALA A 368 0.43 6.06 23.83
CA ALA A 368 -0.90 6.02 23.22
C ALA A 368 -0.96 6.92 21.98
N TRP A 369 -1.68 6.46 20.95
CA TRP A 369 -1.91 7.26 19.74
C TRP A 369 -2.92 8.38 20.00
N ARG A 370 -2.47 9.64 19.83
CA ARG A 370 -3.30 10.84 20.03
C ARG A 370 -3.34 11.69 18.78
N LYS A 371 -4.49 12.29 18.51
CA LYS A 371 -4.64 13.24 17.40
C LYS A 371 -3.79 14.49 17.66
N ILE A 372 -3.10 14.95 16.63
CA ILE A 372 -2.39 16.22 16.65
C ILE A 372 -3.44 17.35 16.51
N ASN A 373 -3.46 18.28 17.45
CA ASN A 373 -4.41 19.40 17.46
C ASN A 373 -4.04 20.49 16.45
N ALA A 374 -5.03 21.26 16.00
CA ALA A 374 -4.92 22.30 14.98
C ALA A 374 -3.88 23.40 15.29
N ASP A 375 -3.58 23.66 16.56
CA ASP A 375 -2.55 24.63 16.96
C ASP A 375 -1.15 24.19 16.50
N GLY A 376 -0.90 22.88 16.38
CA GLY A 376 0.32 22.30 15.80
C GLY A 376 0.35 22.22 14.26
N LEU A 377 -0.77 22.51 13.60
CA LEU A 377 -0.90 22.49 12.13
C LEU A 377 -0.69 23.88 11.49
N SER A 378 -0.59 24.95 12.28
CA SER A 378 -0.74 26.33 11.80
C SER A 378 0.54 26.99 11.25
N ILE A 379 0.84 26.79 9.95
CA ILE A 379 1.53 27.81 9.12
C ILE A 379 0.89 27.82 7.72
N GLY A 380 0.25 28.93 7.33
CA GLY A 380 0.05 29.27 5.91
C GLY A 380 -1.29 28.86 5.26
N TYR A 381 -2.42 29.25 5.83
CA TYR A 381 -3.72 29.12 5.15
C TYR A 381 -3.82 30.13 3.99
N LYS A 382 -3.58 29.69 2.74
CA LYS A 382 -3.96 30.43 1.53
C LYS A 382 -5.02 29.64 0.77
N ILE A 383 -6.29 29.96 0.96
CA ILE A 383 -7.33 29.60 -0.02
C ILE A 383 -7.13 30.55 -1.22
N THR A 384 -6.41 30.11 -2.24
CA THR A 384 -6.55 30.72 -3.57
C THR A 384 -7.90 30.30 -4.11
N ARG A 385 -8.91 31.17 -3.95
CA ARG A 385 -10.06 31.16 -4.85
C ARG A 385 -9.54 31.54 -6.23
N GLU A 386 -9.51 30.57 -7.14
CA GLU A 386 -10.03 30.67 -8.52
C GLU A 386 -9.40 29.60 -9.42
N ASN A 387 -10.25 28.80 -10.06
CA ASN A 387 -10.23 28.64 -11.51
C ASN A 387 -11.71 28.62 -11.93
N LYS A 388 -12.19 29.76 -12.43
CA LYS A 388 -13.42 29.82 -13.22
C LYS A 388 -13.08 29.27 -14.60
N VAL A 389 -13.79 28.19 -14.96
CA VAL A 389 -14.03 27.61 -16.30
C VAL A 389 -12.81 27.45 -17.18
#